data_AF-E5BFV8-F1
#
_entry.id   AF-E5BFV8-F1
#
_cell.length_a   1.000
_cell.length_b   1.000
_cell.length_c   1.000
_cell.angle_alpha   90.00
_cell.angle_beta   90.00
_cell.angle_gamma   90.00
#
_symmetry.space_group_name_H-M   'P 1'
#
loop_
_entity.id
_entity.type
_entity.pdbx_description
1 polymer ?
#
loop_
_entity_poly.entity_id
_entity_poly.type
_entity_poly.pdbx_seq_one_letter_code
_entity_poly.pdbx_strand_id
1 'polypeptide(L)'
;MIETIEENRIPEGKTFNEFSMEFFQEVKLLPLSKYLRSIGKNKRLPKIMNMRKAGEVLTDTYADSDLVSFVKRKSKQGQIPELDYQSIMLLRRIDVKDNWEKIFRFFRGSETVAEINSTTRPELLPQEIEMLENFLKEKLHLSEKELDWLLEKFRKILTEKELLRAIRKLAK
;
A
#
# COMPACT_ATOMS: atom_id res chain seq x y z
N MET A 1 -9.45 -19.65 0.64
CA MET A 1 -8.39 -18.60 0.51
C MET A 1 -8.80 -17.24 1.04
N ILE A 2 -9.99 -16.69 0.71
CA ILE A 2 -10.42 -15.35 1.15
C ILE A 2 -10.33 -15.17 2.68
N GLU A 3 -10.89 -16.09 3.47
CA GLU A 3 -10.90 -16.00 4.95
C GLU A 3 -9.48 -16.04 5.53
N THR A 4 -8.64 -16.92 4.98
CA THR A 4 -7.22 -17.02 5.33
C THR A 4 -6.50 -15.67 5.14
N ILE A 5 -6.78 -14.97 4.04
CA ILE A 5 -6.25 -13.63 3.76
C ILE A 5 -6.80 -12.62 4.77
N GLU A 6 -8.11 -12.63 5.02
CA GLU A 6 -8.76 -11.71 5.96
C GLU A 6 -8.13 -11.76 7.36
N GLU A 7 -7.69 -12.95 7.78
CA GLU A 7 -7.08 -13.23 9.08
C GLU A 7 -5.55 -13.07 9.13
N ASN A 8 -4.90 -12.63 8.04
CA ASN A 8 -3.43 -12.56 7.90
C ASN A 8 -2.73 -13.92 8.03
N ARG A 9 -3.40 -15.01 7.68
CA ARG A 9 -2.80 -16.34 7.71
C ARG A 9 -2.21 -16.67 6.34
N ILE A 10 -1.25 -17.58 6.35
CA ILE A 10 -0.75 -18.29 5.17
C ILE A 10 -0.97 -19.78 5.46
N PRO A 11 -1.51 -20.57 4.51
CA PRO A 11 -1.68 -22.00 4.70
C PRO A 11 -0.37 -22.69 5.06
N GLU A 12 -0.44 -23.73 5.90
CA GLU A 12 0.73 -24.52 6.28
C GLU A 12 1.39 -25.13 5.04
N GLY A 13 2.73 -25.13 5.02
CA GLY A 13 3.51 -25.66 3.90
C GLY A 13 3.57 -24.77 2.65
N LYS A 14 3.03 -23.54 2.69
CA LYS A 14 3.15 -22.57 1.59
C LYS A 14 3.90 -21.32 2.03
N THR A 15 4.68 -20.75 1.12
CA THR A 15 5.15 -19.38 1.28
C THR A 15 4.05 -18.37 0.97
N PHE A 16 4.23 -17.13 1.38
CA PHE A 16 3.33 -16.03 1.02
C PHE A 16 3.24 -15.85 -0.49
N ASN A 17 4.38 -15.88 -1.19
CA ASN A 17 4.48 -15.74 -2.64
C ASN A 17 3.68 -16.84 -3.35
N GLU A 18 3.89 -18.10 -2.98
CA GLU A 18 3.14 -19.25 -3.51
C GLU A 18 1.64 -19.08 -3.29
N PHE A 19 1.23 -18.76 -2.06
CA PHE A 19 -0.17 -18.58 -1.72
C PHE A 19 -0.81 -17.43 -2.49
N SER A 20 -0.10 -16.32 -2.68
CA SER A 20 -0.60 -15.17 -3.42
C SER A 20 -0.75 -15.46 -4.92
N MET A 21 0.21 -16.19 -5.51
CA MET A 21 0.16 -16.60 -6.93
C MET A 21 -1.00 -17.57 -7.17
N GLU A 22 -1.18 -18.58 -6.33
CA GLU A 22 -2.31 -19.49 -6.40
C GLU A 22 -3.65 -18.75 -6.28
N PHE A 23 -3.74 -17.83 -5.31
CA PHE A 23 -4.94 -17.01 -5.14
C PHE A 23 -5.24 -16.19 -6.40
N PHE A 24 -4.21 -15.58 -7.00
CA PHE A 24 -4.35 -14.88 -8.26
C PHE A 24 -4.85 -15.80 -9.39
N GLN A 25 -4.27 -17.00 -9.54
CA GLN A 25 -4.71 -17.95 -10.58
C GLN A 25 -6.18 -18.34 -10.43
N GLU A 26 -6.67 -18.55 -9.20
CA GLU A 26 -8.08 -18.87 -8.94
C GLU A 26 -9.02 -17.71 -9.30
N VAL A 27 -8.61 -16.47 -9.08
CA VAL A 27 -9.50 -15.29 -9.17
C VAL A 27 -9.20 -14.37 -10.35
N LYS A 28 -8.22 -14.67 -11.20
CA LYS A 28 -7.77 -13.76 -12.28
C LYS A 28 -8.88 -13.40 -13.28
N LEU A 29 -9.79 -14.35 -13.57
CA LEU A 29 -10.92 -14.15 -14.49
C LEU A 29 -12.16 -13.55 -13.81
N LEU A 30 -12.18 -13.47 -12.48
CA LEU A 30 -13.34 -12.98 -11.74
C LEU A 30 -13.28 -11.46 -11.56
N PRO A 31 -14.42 -10.75 -11.67
CA PRO A 31 -14.55 -9.39 -11.18
C PRO A 31 -14.61 -9.40 -9.64
N LEU A 32 -13.49 -9.76 -9.00
CA LEU A 32 -13.40 -10.13 -7.59
C LEU A 32 -14.01 -9.07 -6.65
N SER A 33 -13.77 -7.79 -6.94
CA SER A 33 -14.34 -6.68 -6.17
C SER A 33 -15.88 -6.68 -6.17
N LYS A 34 -16.51 -7.00 -7.30
CA LYS A 34 -17.97 -7.13 -7.43
C LYS A 34 -18.48 -8.36 -6.68
N TYR A 35 -17.79 -9.49 -6.87
CA TYR A 35 -18.13 -10.75 -6.20
C TYR A 35 -18.08 -10.64 -4.66
N LEU A 36 -17.00 -10.07 -4.12
CA LEU A 36 -16.85 -9.88 -2.67
C LEU A 36 -17.96 -9.01 -2.08
N ARG A 37 -18.39 -7.97 -2.81
CA ARG A 37 -19.54 -7.14 -2.40
C ARG A 37 -20.85 -7.91 -2.40
N SER A 38 -21.11 -8.75 -3.40
CA SER A 38 -22.37 -9.51 -3.47
C SER A 38 -22.51 -10.55 -2.36
N ILE A 39 -21.40 -11.02 -1.79
CA ILE A 39 -21.40 -11.98 -0.66
C ILE A 39 -21.16 -11.31 0.70
N GLY A 40 -21.23 -9.98 0.79
CA GLY A 40 -21.06 -9.23 2.05
C GLY A 40 -19.63 -9.19 2.61
N LYS A 41 -18.62 -9.62 1.85
CA LYS A 41 -17.19 -9.60 2.24
C LYS A 41 -16.48 -8.32 1.79
N ASN A 42 -17.01 -7.16 2.17
CA ASN A 42 -16.45 -5.85 1.80
C ASN A 42 -15.49 -5.26 2.86
N LYS A 43 -15.53 -5.73 4.12
CA LYS A 43 -14.75 -5.15 5.24
C LYS A 43 -13.23 -5.16 5.02
N ARG A 44 -12.70 -6.19 4.35
CA ARG A 44 -11.26 -6.37 4.09
C ARG A 44 -10.92 -6.35 2.60
N LEU A 45 -11.79 -5.72 1.79
CA LEU A 45 -11.62 -5.63 0.33
C LEU A 45 -10.21 -5.15 -0.09
N PRO A 46 -9.62 -4.09 0.49
CA PRO A 46 -8.29 -3.64 0.09
C PRO A 46 -7.22 -4.72 0.31
N LYS A 47 -7.31 -5.46 1.42
CA LYS A 47 -6.35 -6.53 1.72
C LYS A 47 -6.43 -7.66 0.70
N ILE A 48 -7.65 -8.12 0.39
CA ILE A 48 -7.87 -9.19 -0.57
C ILE A 48 -7.40 -8.75 -1.98
N MET A 49 -7.67 -7.50 -2.36
CA MET A 49 -7.21 -6.95 -3.62
C MET A 49 -5.68 -6.81 -3.70
N ASN A 50 -5.02 -6.41 -2.61
CA ASN A 50 -3.55 -6.37 -2.55
C ASN A 50 -2.95 -7.78 -2.70
N MET A 51 -3.55 -8.79 -2.05
CA MET A 51 -3.11 -10.17 -2.21
C MET A 51 -3.23 -10.65 -3.66
N ARG A 52 -4.36 -10.35 -4.33
CA ARG A 52 -4.55 -10.63 -5.76
C ARG A 52 -3.46 -9.95 -6.61
N LYS A 53 -3.16 -8.67 -6.33
CA LYS A 53 -2.14 -7.93 -7.09
C LYS A 53 -0.72 -8.45 -6.84
N ALA A 54 -0.43 -8.94 -5.63
CA ALA A 54 0.83 -9.60 -5.34
C ALA A 54 1.03 -10.86 -6.19
N GLY A 55 0.00 -11.71 -6.27
CA GLY A 55 0.03 -12.89 -7.13
C GLY A 55 0.19 -12.57 -8.61
N GLU A 56 -0.45 -11.51 -9.10
CA GLU A 56 -0.27 -11.00 -10.47
C GLU A 56 1.18 -10.58 -10.71
N VAL A 57 1.73 -9.69 -9.88
CA VAL A 57 3.11 -9.19 -9.99
C VAL A 57 4.13 -10.34 -9.94
N LEU A 58 3.96 -11.28 -9.03
CA LEU A 58 4.84 -12.44 -8.92
C LEU A 58 4.72 -13.35 -10.15
N THR A 59 3.50 -13.65 -10.61
CA THR A 59 3.28 -14.46 -11.82
C THR A 59 3.97 -13.82 -13.02
N ASP A 60 3.77 -12.53 -13.25
CA ASP A 60 4.38 -11.80 -14.35
C ASP A 60 5.91 -11.77 -14.22
N THR A 61 6.43 -11.63 -12.99
CA THR A 61 7.87 -11.65 -12.71
C THR A 61 8.49 -13.00 -13.06
N TYR A 62 7.87 -14.11 -12.67
CA TYR A 62 8.40 -15.46 -12.94
C TYR A 62 8.28 -15.85 -14.42
N ALA A 63 7.32 -15.28 -15.15
CA ALA A 63 7.14 -15.54 -16.57
C ALA A 63 8.17 -14.83 -17.47
N ASP A 64 8.89 -13.82 -16.96
CA ASP A 64 9.84 -13.00 -17.70
C ASP A 64 11.26 -13.12 -17.10
N SER A 65 12.18 -13.71 -17.87
CA SER A 65 13.57 -13.92 -17.43
C SER A 65 14.34 -12.64 -17.13
N ASP A 66 14.01 -11.53 -17.80
CA ASP A 66 14.65 -10.23 -17.57
C ASP A 66 14.17 -9.63 -16.26
N LEU A 67 12.88 -9.76 -15.94
CA LEU A 67 12.33 -9.38 -14.65
C LEU A 67 12.88 -10.26 -13.52
N VAL A 68 12.95 -11.58 -13.68
CA VAL A 68 13.61 -12.46 -12.71
C VAL A 68 15.04 -11.98 -12.43
N SER A 69 15.81 -11.73 -13.49
CA SER A 69 17.19 -11.30 -13.38
C SER A 69 17.32 -9.93 -12.71
N PHE A 70 16.44 -8.98 -13.04
CA PHE A 70 16.38 -7.67 -12.41
C PHE A 70 16.12 -7.77 -10.90
N VAL A 71 15.10 -8.53 -10.50
CA VAL A 71 14.71 -8.68 -9.09
C VAL A 71 15.80 -9.38 -8.30
N LYS A 72 16.37 -10.49 -8.83
CA LYS A 72 17.47 -11.21 -8.17
C LYS A 72 18.69 -10.33 -7.95
N ARG A 73 19.08 -9.51 -8.94
CA ARG A 73 20.23 -8.59 -8.81
C ARG A 73 20.01 -7.49 -7.77
N LYS A 74 18.78 -6.99 -7.62
CA LYS A 74 18.47 -5.93 -6.64
C LYS A 74 18.17 -6.46 -5.24
N SER A 75 17.81 -7.73 -5.13
CA SER A 75 17.60 -8.44 -3.87
C SER A 75 18.93 -8.70 -3.15
N LYS A 76 18.96 -8.51 -1.82
CA LYS A 76 20.17 -8.78 -1.02
C LYS A 76 20.56 -10.26 -1.04
N GLN A 77 19.58 -11.15 -1.18
CA GLN A 77 19.76 -12.60 -1.12
C GLN A 77 20.00 -13.24 -2.50
N GLY A 78 20.05 -12.46 -3.60
CA GLY A 78 20.22 -13.01 -4.94
C GLY A 78 19.03 -13.84 -5.46
N GLN A 79 17.92 -13.82 -4.73
CA GLN A 79 16.67 -14.52 -5.05
C GLN A 79 15.49 -13.54 -5.02
N ILE A 80 14.37 -13.92 -5.65
CA ILE A 80 13.13 -13.14 -5.52
C ILE A 80 12.74 -13.18 -4.03
N PRO A 81 12.60 -12.01 -3.38
CA PRO A 81 12.32 -11.96 -1.96
C PRO A 81 10.90 -12.43 -1.67
N GLU A 82 10.72 -12.97 -0.47
CA GLU A 82 9.40 -13.29 0.04
C GLU A 82 8.65 -12.00 0.36
N LEU A 83 7.43 -11.86 -0.15
CA LEU A 83 6.55 -10.75 0.17
C LEU A 83 5.79 -11.03 1.46
N ASP A 84 5.14 -10.00 1.98
CA ASP A 84 4.32 -10.06 3.19
C ASP A 84 3.16 -9.05 3.10
N TYR A 85 2.28 -9.07 4.10
CA TYR A 85 1.12 -8.16 4.12
C TYR A 85 1.47 -6.67 4.13
N GLN A 86 2.70 -6.28 4.51
CA GLN A 86 3.11 -4.87 4.55
C GLN A 86 3.64 -4.42 3.19
N SER A 87 4.54 -5.19 2.60
CA SER A 87 5.15 -4.94 1.29
C SER A 87 4.11 -4.91 0.17
N ILE A 88 3.09 -5.78 0.19
CA ILE A 88 2.04 -5.78 -0.83
C ILE A 88 1.15 -4.53 -0.79
N MET A 89 1.16 -3.76 0.29
CA MET A 89 0.41 -2.48 0.37
C MET A 89 0.99 -1.41 -0.56
N LEU A 90 2.20 -1.61 -1.08
CA LEU A 90 2.88 -0.72 -2.01
C LEU A 90 2.47 -0.95 -3.47
N LEU A 91 1.87 -2.10 -3.76
CA LEU A 91 1.56 -2.53 -5.12
C LEU A 91 0.47 -1.66 -5.75
N ARG A 92 0.65 -1.30 -7.02
CA ARG A 92 -0.27 -0.48 -7.81
C ARG A 92 -0.44 -1.04 -9.22
N ARG A 93 -1.46 -0.54 -9.93
CA ARG A 93 -1.68 -0.84 -11.35
C ARG A 93 -0.72 -0.01 -12.22
N ILE A 94 0.56 -0.31 -12.10
CA ILE A 94 1.70 0.25 -12.82
C ILE A 94 2.58 -0.90 -13.33
N ASP A 95 3.68 -0.58 -13.99
CA ASP A 95 4.65 -1.57 -14.47
C ASP A 95 5.16 -2.50 -13.35
N VAL A 96 5.46 -3.74 -13.69
CA VAL A 96 5.95 -4.76 -12.74
C VAL A 96 7.28 -4.33 -12.14
N LYS A 97 8.18 -3.77 -12.94
CA LYS A 97 9.48 -3.27 -12.49
C LYS A 97 9.32 -2.13 -11.49
N ASP A 98 8.43 -1.18 -11.76
CA ASP A 98 8.16 -0.05 -10.85
C ASP A 98 7.60 -0.51 -9.50
N ASN A 99 6.74 -1.53 -9.51
CA ASN A 99 6.26 -2.16 -8.27
C ASN A 99 7.43 -2.76 -7.46
N TRP A 100 8.36 -3.45 -8.11
CA TRP A 100 9.55 -3.99 -7.46
C TRP A 100 10.46 -2.89 -6.90
N GLU A 101 10.62 -1.76 -7.59
CA GLU A 101 11.42 -0.66 -7.07
C GLU A 101 10.85 -0.09 -5.76
N LYS A 102 9.51 0.02 -5.65
CA LYS A 102 8.84 0.40 -4.39
C LYS A 102 9.08 -0.63 -3.29
N ILE A 103 8.96 -1.91 -3.61
CA ILE A 103 9.23 -3.00 -2.65
C ILE A 103 10.68 -2.94 -2.16
N PHE A 104 11.65 -2.71 -3.05
CA PHE A 104 13.05 -2.62 -2.65
C PHE A 104 13.36 -1.39 -1.79
N ARG A 105 12.72 -0.25 -2.03
CA ARG A 105 12.81 0.92 -1.12
C ARG A 105 12.36 0.54 0.29
N PHE A 106 11.25 -0.20 0.40
CA PHE A 106 10.75 -0.69 1.68
C PHE A 106 11.71 -1.69 2.35
N PHE A 107 12.16 -2.71 1.64
CA PHE A 107 13.07 -3.74 2.19
C PHE A 107 14.46 -3.24 2.56
N ARG A 108 14.90 -2.10 2.00
CA ARG A 108 16.14 -1.44 2.42
C ARG A 108 16.00 -0.73 3.77
N GLY A 109 14.78 -0.56 4.27
CA GLY A 109 14.49 0.14 5.52
C GLY A 109 14.67 1.66 5.43
N SER A 110 14.83 2.21 4.22
CA SER A 110 15.00 3.65 4.01
C SER A 110 13.70 4.42 4.22
N GLU A 111 12.55 3.78 3.97
CA GLU A 111 11.24 4.42 4.01
C GLU A 111 10.15 3.42 4.45
N THR A 112 9.17 3.94 5.19
CA THR A 112 7.96 3.23 5.59
C THR A 112 6.96 3.10 4.43
N VAL A 113 6.00 2.18 4.56
CA VAL A 113 4.90 2.05 3.60
C VAL A 113 4.15 3.38 3.40
N ALA A 114 3.97 4.16 4.47
CA ALA A 114 3.29 5.45 4.40
C ALA A 114 4.09 6.48 3.59
N GLU A 115 5.41 6.58 3.84
CA GLU A 115 6.32 7.49 3.13
C GLU A 115 6.37 7.14 1.64
N ILE A 116 6.59 5.87 1.29
CA ILE A 116 6.64 5.43 -0.13
C ILE A 116 5.32 5.69 -0.84
N ASN A 117 4.19 5.38 -0.19
CA ASN A 117 2.87 5.66 -0.75
C ASN A 117 2.61 7.16 -0.89
N SER A 118 3.14 8.01 0.00
CA SER A 118 2.99 9.47 -0.10
C SER A 118 3.78 10.06 -1.27
N THR A 119 5.00 9.56 -1.54
CA THR A 119 5.81 9.98 -2.70
C THR A 119 5.24 9.54 -4.06
N THR A 120 4.20 8.70 -4.04
CA THR A 120 3.56 8.16 -5.25
C THR A 120 2.06 8.43 -5.28
N ARG A 121 1.55 9.28 -4.38
CA ARG A 121 0.20 9.83 -4.53
C ARG A 121 0.21 10.72 -5.77
N PRO A 122 -0.81 10.62 -6.64
CA PRO A 122 -1.05 11.66 -7.63
C PRO A 122 -1.05 13.01 -6.92
N GLU A 123 -0.38 14.00 -7.49
CA GLU A 123 -0.62 15.39 -7.07
C GLU A 123 -2.12 15.62 -7.15
N LEU A 124 -2.70 16.10 -6.05
CA LEU A 124 -4.11 16.42 -6.01
C LEU A 124 -4.36 17.48 -7.09
N LEU A 125 -5.40 17.27 -7.91
CA LEU A 125 -5.84 18.31 -8.82
C LEU A 125 -6.28 19.54 -8.00
N PRO A 126 -6.19 20.76 -8.54
CA PRO A 126 -6.58 21.97 -7.82
C PRO A 126 -7.99 21.89 -7.19
N GLN A 127 -8.93 21.25 -7.88
CA GLN A 127 -10.30 21.02 -7.41
C GLN A 127 -10.37 20.05 -6.22
N GLU A 128 -9.52 19.02 -6.19
CA GLU A 128 -9.45 18.08 -5.07
C GLU A 128 -8.83 18.74 -3.84
N ILE A 129 -7.85 19.63 -4.04
CA ILE A 129 -7.27 20.46 -2.99
C ILE A 129 -8.36 21.35 -2.39
N GLU A 130 -9.06 22.11 -3.22
CA GLU A 130 -10.13 23.02 -2.79
C GLU A 130 -11.24 22.28 -2.02
N MET A 131 -11.65 21.10 -2.49
CA MET A 131 -12.65 20.28 -1.81
C MET A 131 -12.18 19.84 -0.41
N LEU A 132 -10.91 19.44 -0.27
CA LEU A 132 -10.34 19.04 1.02
C LEU A 132 -10.16 20.23 1.96
N GLU A 133 -9.72 21.38 1.46
CA GLU A 133 -9.59 22.61 2.24
C GLU A 133 -10.95 23.08 2.76
N ASN A 134 -11.97 23.09 1.90
CA ASN A 134 -13.34 23.44 2.31
C ASN A 134 -13.88 22.47 3.35
N PHE A 135 -13.68 21.16 3.16
CA PHE A 135 -14.06 20.16 4.15
C PHE A 135 -13.40 20.41 5.51
N LEU A 136 -12.10 20.72 5.55
CA LEU A 136 -11.39 21.00 6.80
C LEU A 136 -11.88 22.31 7.45
N LYS A 137 -12.04 23.39 6.66
CA LYS A 137 -12.58 24.67 7.14
C LYS A 137 -13.97 24.48 7.75
N GLU A 138 -14.84 23.73 7.10
CA GLU A 138 -16.19 23.45 7.61
C GLU A 138 -16.19 22.61 8.88
N LYS A 139 -15.42 21.50 8.91
CA LYS A 139 -15.46 20.55 10.03
C LYS A 139 -14.73 21.03 11.28
N LEU A 140 -13.70 21.85 11.10
CA LEU A 140 -12.91 22.39 12.21
C LEU A 140 -13.25 23.86 12.49
N HIS A 141 -14.20 24.44 11.75
CA HIS A 141 -14.60 25.85 11.84
C HIS A 141 -13.42 26.81 11.73
N LEU A 142 -12.56 26.58 10.75
CA LEU A 142 -11.34 27.37 10.53
C LEU A 142 -11.55 28.42 9.46
N SER A 143 -10.98 29.60 9.69
CA SER A 143 -10.71 30.57 8.63
C SER A 143 -9.56 30.10 7.72
N GLU A 144 -9.39 30.77 6.57
CA GLU A 144 -8.28 30.48 5.64
C GLU A 144 -6.91 30.55 6.33
N LYS A 145 -6.68 31.62 7.11
CA LYS A 145 -5.41 31.83 7.82
C LYS A 145 -5.14 30.76 8.88
N GLU A 146 -6.19 30.28 9.55
CA GLU A 146 -6.07 29.22 10.56
C GLU A 146 -5.81 27.87 9.90
N LEU A 147 -6.40 27.60 8.73
CA LEU A 147 -6.09 26.43 7.94
C LEU A 147 -4.62 26.45 7.49
N ASP A 148 -4.15 27.56 6.92
CA ASP A 148 -2.75 27.71 6.49
C ASP A 148 -1.78 27.47 7.65
N TRP A 149 -2.06 28.10 8.79
CA TRP A 149 -1.27 27.92 10.01
C TRP A 149 -1.27 26.45 10.46
N LEU A 150 -2.44 25.79 10.46
CA LEU A 150 -2.57 24.39 10.83
C LEU A 150 -1.75 23.50 9.91
N LEU A 151 -1.86 23.67 8.58
CA LEU A 151 -1.12 22.88 7.59
C LEU A 151 0.39 23.08 7.73
N GLU A 152 0.85 24.32 7.98
CA GLU A 152 2.25 24.63 8.23
C GLU A 152 2.77 23.90 9.48
N LYS A 153 2.06 23.99 10.61
CA LYS A 153 2.47 23.30 11.84
C LYS A 153 2.39 21.79 11.69
N PHE A 154 1.36 21.28 11.03
CA PHE A 154 1.19 19.85 10.82
C PHE A 154 2.29 19.27 9.92
N ARG A 155 2.72 20.00 8.88
CA ARG A 155 3.88 19.63 8.07
C ARG A 155 5.13 19.44 8.93
N LYS A 156 5.41 20.38 9.85
CA LYS A 156 6.54 20.28 10.79
C LYS A 156 6.41 19.09 11.76
N ILE A 157 5.19 18.83 12.25
CA ILE A 157 4.90 17.69 13.13
C ILE A 157 5.12 16.36 12.41
N LEU A 158 4.77 16.27 11.14
CA LEU A 158 4.97 15.06 10.33
C LEU A 158 6.47 14.77 10.10
N THR A 159 7.30 15.81 9.97
CA THR A 159 8.75 15.65 9.81
C THR A 159 9.47 15.31 11.12
N GLU A 160 8.95 15.75 12.27
CA GLU A 160 9.58 15.57 13.59
C GLU A 160 8.74 14.65 14.51
N LYS A 161 9.04 13.34 14.51
CA LYS A 161 8.26 12.31 15.23
C LYS A 161 8.06 12.59 16.73
N GLU A 162 8.99 13.30 17.38
CA GLU A 162 8.89 13.67 18.80
C GLU A 162 7.79 14.71 19.07
N LEU A 163 7.55 15.64 18.13
CA LEU A 163 6.47 16.62 18.26
C LEU A 163 5.10 15.93 18.25
N LEU A 164 4.91 14.96 17.35
CA LEU A 164 3.67 14.18 17.30
C LEU A 164 3.44 13.39 18.59
N ARG A 165 4.50 12.81 19.17
CA ARG A 165 4.44 12.08 20.46
C ARG A 165 4.06 13.01 21.60
N ALA A 166 4.64 14.21 21.66
CA ALA A 166 4.33 15.21 22.68
C ALA A 166 2.88 15.69 22.58
N ILE A 167 2.42 16.06 21.38
CA ILE A 167 1.04 16.50 21.14
C ILE A 167 0.03 15.43 21.55
N ARG A 168 0.26 14.15 21.18
CA ARG A 168 -0.63 13.04 21.58
C ARG A 168 -0.75 12.85 23.09
N LYS A 169 0.28 13.22 23.87
CA LYS A 169 0.21 13.17 25.34
C LYS A 169 -0.64 14.31 25.90
N LEU A 170 -0.59 15.49 25.28
CA LEU A 170 -1.29 16.69 25.71
C LEU A 170 -2.74 16.75 25.23
N ALA A 171 -3.03 16.28 24.03
CA ALA A 171 -4.36 16.22 23.44
C ALA A 171 -5.23 15.08 24.01
N LYS A 172 -4.94 14.63 25.23
CA LYS A 172 -5.73 13.66 25.99
C LYS A 172 -6.94 14.34 26.61
#